data_AF-A0A1Q9LDE9-F1
#
_entry.id   AF-A0A1Q9LDE9-F1
#
_cell.length_a   1.000
_cell.length_b   1.000
_cell.length_c   1.000
_cell.angle_alpha   90.00
_cell.angle_beta   90.00
_cell.angle_gamma   90.00
#
_symmetry.space_group_name_H-M   'P 1'
#
loop_
_entity.id
_entity.type
_entity.pdbx_description
1 polymer ?
#
loop_
_entity_poly.entity_id
_entity_poly.type
_entity_poly.pdbx_seq_one_letter_code
_entity_poly.pdbx_strand_id
1 'polypeptide(L)' 'MTAELGYEQARDELVAVVAKLEAGGLPLEESLALWERGEALARTCDKHLAGARERVETALAAAEAESP' A
#
# COMPACT_ATOMS: atom_id res chain seq x y z
N MET A 1 15.09 1.87 -13.70
CA MET A 1 14.30 2.53 -12.64
C MET A 1 12.92 1.93 -12.68
N THR A 2 12.61 0.99 -11.79
CA THR A 2 11.23 0.53 -11.58
C THR A 2 10.49 1.69 -10.93
N ALA A 3 9.63 2.37 -11.68
CA ALA A 3 8.71 3.34 -11.09
C ALA A 3 7.83 2.59 -10.10
N GLU A 4 8.04 2.81 -8.80
CA GLU A 4 7.12 2.30 -7.78
C GLU A 4 5.73 2.86 -8.08
N LEU A 5 4.72 1.98 -8.07
CA LEU A 5 3.32 2.38 -8.21
C LEU A 5 3.00 3.45 -7.15
N GLY A 6 2.27 4.49 -7.56
CA GLY A 6 1.70 5.46 -6.63
C GLY A 6 0.75 4.78 -5.65
N TYR A 7 0.53 5.37 -4.48
CA TYR A 7 -0.30 4.80 -3.42
C TYR A 7 -1.71 4.43 -3.92
N GLU A 8 -2.37 5.35 -4.63
CA GLU A 8 -3.74 5.15 -5.13
C GLU A 8 -3.80 3.99 -6.12
N GLN A 9 -2.80 3.88 -6.99
CA GLN A 9 -2.73 2.83 -7.99
C GLN A 9 -2.46 1.46 -7.36
N ALA A 10 -1.56 1.40 -6.37
CA ALA A 10 -1.30 0.18 -5.61
C ALA A 10 -2.54 -0.26 -4.80
N ARG A 11 -3.25 0.69 -4.19
CA ARG A 11 -4.49 0.44 -3.45
C ARG A 11 -5.59 -0.08 -4.37
N ASP A 12 -5.81 0.54 -5.51
CA ASP A 12 -6.88 0.16 -6.43
C ASP A 12 -6.63 -1.25 -7.00
N GLU A 13 -5.38 -1.57 -7.30
CA GLU A 13 -5.01 -2.91 -7.72
C GLU A 13 -5.18 -3.95 -6.59
N LEU A 14 -4.82 -3.60 -5.35
CA LEU A 14 -5.06 -4.45 -4.17
C LEU A 14 -6.54 -4.76 -3.97
N VAL A 15 -7.40 -3.75 -4.08
CA VAL A 15 -8.86 -3.94 -4.01
C VAL A 15 -9.34 -4.92 -5.10
N ALA A 16 -8.84 -4.78 -6.33
CA ALA A 16 -9.19 -5.70 -7.41
C ALA A 16 -8.70 -7.14 -7.16
N VAL A 17 -7.51 -7.31 -6.58
CA VAL A 17 -6.97 -8.62 -6.21
C VAL A 17 -7.83 -9.28 -5.13
N VAL A 18 -8.17 -8.55 -4.06
CA VAL A 18 -9.02 -9.05 -2.98
C VAL A 18 -10.39 -9.44 -3.52
N ALA A 19 -11.02 -8.61 -4.35
CA ALA A 19 -12.32 -8.93 -4.95
C ALA A 19 -12.28 -10.23 -5.78
N LYS A 20 -11.19 -10.51 -6.50
CA LYS A 20 -11.00 -11.77 -7.24
C LYS A 20 -10.84 -12.97 -6.33
N LEU A 21 -10.07 -12.83 -5.24
CA LEU A 21 -9.90 -13.89 -4.25
C LEU A 21 -11.22 -14.22 -3.54
N GLU A 22 -11.98 -13.20 -3.16
CA GLU A 22 -13.28 -13.34 -2.50
C GLU A 22 -14.36 -13.95 -3.40
N ALA A 23 -14.33 -13.66 -4.70
CA ALA A 23 -15.23 -14.29 -5.67
C ALA A 23 -15.04 -15.81 -5.74
N GLY A 24 -13.83 -16.31 -5.44
CA GLY A 24 -13.49 -17.73 -5.51
C GLY A 24 -13.54 -18.28 -6.93
N GLY A 25 -13.60 -19.62 -7.05
CA GLY A 25 -13.70 -20.29 -8.35
C GLY A 25 -12.40 -20.36 -9.16
N LEU A 26 -11.28 -19.88 -8.59
CA LEU A 26 -9.96 -19.96 -9.19
C LEU A 26 -9.24 -21.25 -8.78
N PRO A 27 -8.39 -21.82 -9.66
CA PRO A 27 -7.44 -22.85 -9.27
C PRO A 27 -6.54 -22.40 -8.11
N LEU A 28 -5.99 -23.36 -7.36
CA LEU A 28 -5.10 -23.09 -6.22
C LEU A 28 -3.90 -22.25 -6.64
N GLU A 29 -3.27 -22.57 -7.76
CA GLU A 29 -2.08 -21.87 -8.26
C GLU A 29 -2.39 -20.40 -8.58
N GLU A 30 -3.53 -20.13 -9.23
CA GLU A 30 -3.97 -18.75 -9.50
C GLU A 30 -4.32 -17.99 -8.22
N SER A 31 -4.94 -18.68 -7.25
CA SER A 31 -5.26 -18.10 -5.94
C SER A 31 -4.00 -17.73 -5.17
N LEU A 32 -2.95 -18.56 -5.23
CA LEU A 32 -1.65 -18.29 -4.62
C LEU A 32 -0.96 -17.11 -5.29
N ALA A 33 -0.94 -17.06 -6.63
CA ALA A 33 -0.36 -15.94 -7.36
C ALA A 33 -1.04 -14.60 -7.05
N LEU A 34 -2.37 -14.60 -6.94
CA LEU A 34 -3.13 -13.41 -6.52
C LEU A 34 -2.82 -13.02 -5.08
N TRP A 35 -2.70 -13.99 -4.16
CA TRP A 35 -2.32 -13.70 -2.77
C TRP A 35 -0.93 -13.07 -2.68
N GLU A 36 0.07 -13.62 -3.35
CA GLU A 36 1.43 -13.06 -3.37
C GLU A 36 1.47 -11.64 -3.94
N ARG A 37 0.68 -11.40 -4.99
CA ARG A 37 0.51 -10.07 -5.58
C ARG A 37 -0.16 -9.11 -4.59
N GLY A 38 -1.23 -9.54 -3.92
CA GLY A 38 -1.91 -8.76 -2.88
C GLY A 38 -0.98 -8.38 -1.74
N GLU A 39 -0.18 -9.34 -1.26
CA GLU A 39 0.85 -9.13 -0.24
C GLU A 39 1.89 -8.09 -0.65
N ALA A 40 2.35 -8.12 -1.90
CA ALA A 40 3.29 -7.14 -2.42
C ALA A 40 2.68 -5.73 -2.52
N LEU A 41 1.42 -5.62 -2.93
CA LEU A 41 0.69 -4.35 -3.00
C LEU A 41 0.41 -3.77 -1.61
N ALA A 42 0.02 -4.61 -0.65
CA ALA A 42 -0.19 -4.20 0.74
C ALA A 42 1.09 -3.61 1.34
N ARG A 43 2.23 -4.30 1.18
CA ARG A 43 3.54 -3.77 1.61
C ARG A 43 3.90 -2.45 0.94
N THR A 44 3.51 -2.26 -0.32
CA THR A 44 3.75 -0.99 -1.03
C THR A 44 2.89 0.13 -0.44
N CYS A 45 1.61 -0.15 -0.17
CA CYS A 45 0.71 0.80 0.49
C CYS A 45 1.23 1.21 1.87
N ASP A 46 1.68 0.24 2.68
CA ASP A 46 2.22 0.49 4.01
C ASP A 46 3.45 1.40 3.98
N LYS A 47 4.37 1.19 3.03
CA LYS A 47 5.54 2.05 2.85
C LYS A 47 5.15 3.49 2.54
N HIS A 48 4.20 3.69 1.62
CA HIS A 48 3.70 5.02 1.28
C HIS A 48 3.05 5.71 2.49
N LEU A 49 2.23 4.98 3.25
CA LEU A 49 1.58 5.51 4.45
C LEU A 49 2.58 5.83 5.56
N ALA A 50 3.59 4.99 5.77
CA ALA A 50 4.66 5.23 6.73
C ALA A 50 5.44 6.50 6.38
N GLY A 51 5.85 6.67 5.11
CA GLY A 51 6.53 7.89 4.66
C GLY A 51 5.62 9.14 4.70
N ALA A 52 4.31 8.99 4.53
CA ALA A 52 3.37 10.09 4.74
C ALA A 52 3.29 10.50 6.22
N ARG A 53 3.22 9.51 7.13
CA ARG A 53 3.18 9.74 8.57
C ARG A 53 4.44 10.45 9.07
N GLU A 54 5.62 9.97 8.69
CA GLU A 54 6.90 10.58 9.09
C GLU A 54 7.00 12.06 8.67
N ARG A 55 6.53 12.39 7.45
CA ARG A 55 6.50 13.78 6.97
C ARG A 55 5.58 14.66 7.81
N VAL A 56 4.41 14.14 8.19
CA VAL A 56 3.46 14.87 9.06
C VAL A 56 4.05 15.07 10.45
N GLU A 57 4.63 14.02 11.05
CA GLU A 57 5.26 14.08 12.37
C GLU A 57 6.42 15.09 12.38
N THR A 58 7.25 15.09 11.34
CA THR A 58 8.34 16.07 11.17
C THR A 58 7.82 17.49 11.07
N ALA A 59 6.75 17.72 10.31
CA ALA A 59 6.15 19.04 10.16
C ALA A 59 5.53 19.56 11.47
N LEU A 60 4.91 18.67 12.25
CA LEU A 60 4.36 19.02 13.56
C LEU A 60 5.47 19.38 14.56
N ALA A 61 6.52 18.55 14.65
CA ALA A 61 7.65 18.81 15.55
C ALA A 61 8.37 20.12 15.21
N ALA A 62 8.52 20.45 13.92
CA ALA A 62 9.07 21.73 13.49
C ALA A 62 8.21 22.92 13.95
N ALA A 63 6.89 22.83 13.79
CA ALA A 63 5.96 23.87 14.21
C ALA A 63 5.94 24.08 15.74
N GLU A 64 6.10 23.01 16.51
CA GLU A 64 6.22 23.09 17.98
C GLU A 64 7.53 23.76 18.41
N ALA A 65 8.64 23.49 17.72
CA ALA A 65 9.93 24.10 18.01
C ALA A 65 10.01 25.61 17.67
N GLU A 66 9.19 26.08 16.73
CA GLU A 66 9.08 27.50 16.35
C GLU A 66 8.12 28.30 17.25
N SER A 67 7.45 27.66 18.21
CA SER A 67 6.59 28.32 19.20
C SER A 67 7.42 28.75 20.42
N PRO A 68 7.60 30.06 20.71
CA PRO A 68 8.43 30.57 21.81
C PRO A 68 7.84 30.37 23.21
#